data_AF-A0A2A2F5V0-F1
#
_entry.id   AF-A0A2A2F5V0-F1
#
_cell.length_a   1.000
_cell.length_b   1.000
_cell.length_c   1.000
_cell.angle_alpha   90.00
_cell.angle_beta   90.00
_cell.angle_gamma   90.00
#
_symmetry.space_group_name_H-M   'P 1'
#
loop_
_entity.id
_entity.type
_entity.pdbx_description
1 polymer ?
#
loop_
_entity_poly.entity_id
_entity_poly.type
_entity_poly.pdbx_seq_one_letter_code
_entity_poly.pdbx_strand_id
1 'polypeptide(L)'
;MAQPAIYVPDVVYSYNWMDEEIQEYAIEAYIGHVRNLQKEIIEQDFYVRLIPTNKGWKYEHFAEYQKLFDEFDYDEFAFYAVQYTGGDAGNAINLLRSHVRNSIAALDMEDVFLIGRLAEDDLFDFAPRVRGATGLRQWMDACSTGDGLSQSLWPEFQEGREAKLSFNDGQEQRPINEFGGRKEDN
;
A
#
# COMPACT_ATOMS: atom_id res chain seq x y z
N MET A 1 -8.75 -3.36 -26.93
CA MET A 1 -8.74 -3.55 -25.45
C MET A 1 -8.11 -2.31 -24.85
N ALA A 2 -8.66 -1.78 -23.76
CA ALA A 2 -8.02 -0.69 -23.02
C ALA A 2 -6.88 -1.29 -22.18
N GLN A 3 -5.67 -0.76 -22.31
CA GLN A 3 -4.54 -1.09 -21.43
C GLN A 3 -4.51 -0.08 -20.29
N PRO A 4 -4.39 -0.53 -19.03
CA PRO A 4 -4.26 0.40 -17.93
C PRO A 4 -2.86 1.04 -17.95
N ALA A 5 -2.77 2.34 -17.71
CA ALA A 5 -1.45 2.99 -17.57
C ALA A 5 -0.68 2.45 -16.34
N ILE A 6 -1.41 2.06 -15.30
CA ILE A 6 -0.88 1.52 -14.04
C ILE A 6 -1.63 0.24 -13.69
N TYR A 7 -0.91 -0.82 -13.35
CA TYR A 7 -1.47 -2.08 -12.87
C TYR A 7 -0.90 -2.43 -11.49
N VAL A 8 -1.78 -2.64 -10.52
CA VAL A 8 -1.42 -3.09 -9.16
C VAL A 8 -1.93 -4.52 -9.01
N PRO A 9 -1.08 -5.56 -9.09
CA PRO A 9 -1.54 -6.94 -8.95
C PRO A 9 -1.95 -7.21 -7.50
N ASP A 10 -3.20 -7.59 -7.29
CA ASP A 10 -3.71 -8.03 -5.98
C ASP A 10 -4.10 -9.51 -6.05
N VAL A 11 -3.10 -10.38 -6.13
CA VAL A 11 -3.27 -11.83 -6.11
C VAL A 11 -2.78 -12.40 -4.80
N VAL A 12 -3.33 -13.56 -4.39
CA VAL A 12 -3.00 -14.25 -3.14
C VAL A 12 -3.41 -13.46 -1.89
N TYR A 13 -3.90 -14.16 -0.87
CA TYR A 13 -4.25 -13.56 0.42
C TYR A 13 -3.25 -14.01 1.48
N SER A 14 -2.75 -13.05 2.26
CA SER A 14 -1.95 -13.27 3.45
C SER A 14 -2.61 -12.47 4.56
N TYR A 15 -3.14 -13.14 5.58
CA TYR A 15 -3.77 -12.51 6.73
C TYR A 15 -2.93 -12.74 7.99
N ASN A 16 -2.93 -11.78 8.91
CA ASN A 16 -2.15 -11.84 10.15
C ASN A 16 -2.41 -13.08 11.04
N TRP A 17 -3.61 -13.67 10.97
CA TRP A 17 -4.01 -14.85 11.73
C TRP A 17 -3.61 -16.17 11.06
N MET A 18 -3.13 -16.13 9.82
CA MET A 18 -2.60 -17.33 9.14
C MET A 18 -1.28 -17.75 9.76
N ASP A 19 -0.96 -19.04 9.69
CA ASP A 19 0.32 -19.57 10.15
C ASP A 19 1.50 -18.93 9.39
N GLU A 20 2.63 -18.78 10.07
CA GLU A 20 3.83 -18.11 9.53
C GLU A 20 4.30 -18.73 8.21
N GLU A 21 4.39 -20.06 8.12
CA GLU A 21 4.77 -20.78 6.89
C GLU A 21 3.80 -20.50 5.72
N ILE A 22 2.50 -20.33 6.02
CA ILE A 22 1.50 -19.97 4.99
C ILE A 22 1.71 -18.53 4.52
N GLN A 23 2.04 -17.62 5.44
CA GLN A 23 2.34 -16.23 5.09
C GLN A 23 3.60 -16.13 4.22
N GLU A 24 4.67 -16.84 4.58
CA GLU A 24 5.92 -16.91 3.82
C GLU A 24 5.66 -17.48 2.41
N TYR A 25 4.96 -18.61 2.30
CA TYR A 25 4.61 -19.18 0.99
C TYR A 25 3.75 -18.22 0.14
N ALA A 26 2.81 -17.52 0.76
CA ALA A 26 1.98 -16.54 0.08
C ALA A 26 2.80 -15.36 -0.48
N ILE A 27 3.79 -14.90 0.29
CA ILE A 27 4.70 -13.83 -0.11
C ILE A 27 5.61 -14.29 -1.26
N GLU A 28 6.22 -15.47 -1.14
CA GLU A 28 7.07 -16.04 -2.19
C GLU A 28 6.29 -16.21 -3.50
N ALA A 29 5.08 -16.79 -3.43
CA ALA A 29 4.20 -16.98 -4.57
C ALA A 29 3.82 -15.64 -5.23
N TYR A 30 3.51 -14.63 -4.41
CA TYR A 30 3.20 -13.29 -4.89
C TYR A 30 4.41 -12.63 -5.59
N ILE A 31 5.59 -12.67 -4.98
CA ILE A 31 6.84 -12.14 -5.57
C ILE A 31 7.14 -12.83 -6.90
N GLY A 32 7.00 -14.16 -6.97
CA GLY A 32 7.17 -14.93 -8.19
C GLY A 32 6.17 -14.52 -9.28
N HIS A 33 4.92 -14.29 -8.91
CA HIS A 33 3.89 -13.81 -9.84
C HIS A 33 4.22 -12.42 -10.41
N VAL A 34 4.58 -11.46 -9.55
CA VAL A 34 4.94 -10.10 -9.97
C VAL A 34 6.16 -10.12 -10.89
N ARG A 35 7.19 -10.92 -10.56
CA ARG A 35 8.37 -11.09 -11.41
C ARG A 35 8.01 -11.58 -12.81
N ASN A 36 7.13 -12.58 -12.91
CA ASN A 36 6.70 -13.13 -14.19
C ASN A 36 5.87 -12.12 -14.99
N LEU A 37 4.94 -11.42 -14.33
CA LEU A 37 4.15 -10.37 -14.97
C LEU A 37 5.02 -9.25 -15.53
N GLN A 38 6.01 -8.78 -14.76
CA GLN A 38 6.91 -7.72 -15.21
C GLN A 38 7.71 -8.15 -16.43
N LYS A 39 8.21 -9.40 -16.45
CA LYS A 39 8.88 -9.97 -17.63
C LYS A 39 7.96 -10.02 -18.84
N GLU A 40 6.72 -10.44 -18.67
CA GLU A 40 5.74 -10.48 -19.75
C GLU A 40 5.41 -9.08 -20.29
N ILE A 41 5.23 -8.08 -19.42
CA ILE A 41 5.02 -6.68 -19.82
C ILE A 41 6.17 -6.18 -20.71
N ILE A 42 7.42 -6.47 -20.31
CA ILE A 42 8.62 -6.09 -21.07
C ILE A 42 8.70 -6.86 -22.40
N GLU A 43 8.50 -8.18 -22.37
CA GLU A 43 8.58 -9.05 -23.56
C GLU A 43 7.52 -8.72 -24.61
N GLN A 44 6.32 -8.31 -24.17
CA GLN A 44 5.20 -7.94 -25.05
C GLN A 44 5.17 -6.45 -25.42
N ASP A 45 6.13 -5.64 -24.96
CA ASP A 45 6.20 -4.18 -25.18
C ASP A 45 4.91 -3.46 -24.76
N PHE A 46 4.37 -3.81 -23.59
CA PHE A 46 3.18 -3.16 -23.05
C PHE A 46 3.53 -1.84 -22.35
N TYR A 47 2.79 -0.79 -22.67
CA TYR A 47 2.88 0.53 -22.02
C TYR A 47 2.13 0.55 -20.68
N VAL A 48 2.48 -0.39 -19.79
CA VAL A 48 1.86 -0.58 -18.48
C VAL A 48 2.93 -0.45 -17.41
N ARG A 49 2.73 0.45 -16.46
CA ARG A 49 3.56 0.54 -15.26
C ARG A 49 3.00 -0.40 -14.20
N LEU A 50 3.80 -1.36 -13.74
CA LEU A 50 3.39 -2.29 -12.68
C LEU A 50 3.87 -1.75 -11.33
N ILE A 51 2.98 -1.69 -10.33
CA ILE A 51 3.33 -1.33 -8.95
C ILE A 51 3.06 -2.53 -8.06
N PRO A 52 4.07 -3.14 -7.42
CA PRO A 52 3.83 -4.24 -6.49
C PRO A 52 2.96 -3.79 -5.29
N THR A 53 2.12 -4.69 -4.76
CA THR A 53 1.30 -4.47 -3.56
C THR A 53 1.75 -5.30 -2.36
N ASN A 54 1.36 -4.89 -1.16
CA ASN A 54 1.73 -5.53 0.09
C ASN A 54 1.05 -6.91 0.29
N LYS A 55 1.85 -7.91 0.67
CA LYS A 55 1.38 -9.16 1.32
C LYS A 55 2.06 -9.44 2.67
N GLY A 56 3.05 -8.62 3.02
CA GLY A 56 3.79 -8.70 4.28
C GLY A 56 3.08 -8.03 5.45
N TRP A 57 3.50 -8.43 6.66
CA TRP A 57 2.98 -7.99 7.96
C TRP A 57 4.09 -7.52 8.91
N LYS A 58 5.33 -7.94 8.69
CA LYS A 58 6.50 -7.60 9.49
C LYS A 58 7.68 -7.24 8.59
N TYR A 59 8.73 -6.67 9.16
CA TYR A 59 9.92 -6.22 8.43
C TYR A 59 10.50 -7.32 7.54
N GLU A 60 10.64 -8.53 8.06
CA GLU A 60 11.21 -9.69 7.38
C GLU A 60 10.46 -10.02 6.09
N HIS A 61 9.12 -9.94 6.14
CA HIS A 61 8.28 -10.16 4.97
C HIS A 61 8.53 -9.13 3.86
N PHE A 62 8.80 -7.88 4.23
CA PHE A 62 9.10 -6.84 3.24
C PHE A 62 10.53 -6.99 2.70
N ALA A 63 11.48 -7.39 3.53
CA ALA A 63 12.85 -7.64 3.08
C ALA A 63 12.95 -8.72 1.98
N GLU A 64 12.02 -9.68 1.94
CA GLU A 64 11.93 -10.67 0.86
C GLU A 64 11.70 -10.06 -0.53
N TYR A 65 11.09 -8.87 -0.61
CA TYR A 65 10.84 -8.18 -1.87
C TYR A 65 12.10 -7.52 -2.43
N GLN A 66 13.17 -7.35 -1.66
CA GLN A 66 14.34 -6.54 -2.05
C GLN A 66 14.90 -6.98 -3.39
N LYS A 67 15.06 -8.30 -3.58
CA LYS A 67 15.59 -8.85 -4.84
C LYS A 67 14.69 -8.53 -6.04
N LEU A 68 13.37 -8.49 -5.85
CA LEU A 68 12.43 -8.11 -6.90
C LEU A 68 12.54 -6.62 -7.23
N PHE A 69 12.70 -5.78 -6.21
CA PHE A 69 12.84 -4.34 -6.34
C PHE A 69 14.14 -3.98 -7.07
N ASP A 70 15.25 -4.60 -6.68
CA ASP A 70 16.54 -4.44 -7.35
C ASP A 70 16.55 -5.00 -8.79
N GLU A 71 15.77 -6.04 -9.08
CA GLU A 71 15.72 -6.67 -10.42
C GLU A 71 15.06 -5.76 -11.46
N PHE A 72 14.12 -4.89 -11.04
CA PHE A 72 13.30 -4.08 -11.93
C PHE A 72 13.27 -2.59 -11.61
N ASP A 73 14.14 -2.13 -10.71
CA ASP A 73 14.26 -0.74 -10.26
C ASP A 73 12.91 -0.16 -9.79
N TYR A 74 12.21 -0.89 -8.90
CA TYR A 74 10.97 -0.39 -8.31
C TYR A 74 11.25 0.63 -7.19
N ASP A 75 10.69 1.83 -7.34
CA ASP A 75 10.69 2.86 -6.28
C ASP A 75 9.32 2.98 -5.58
N GLU A 76 8.32 2.27 -6.10
CA GLU A 76 6.91 2.42 -5.77
C GLU A 76 6.31 1.16 -5.14
N PHE A 77 5.42 1.35 -4.17
CA PHE A 77 4.68 0.23 -3.56
C PHE A 77 3.27 0.61 -3.13
N ALA A 78 2.33 -0.29 -3.38
CA ALA A 78 0.94 -0.10 -3.01
C ALA A 78 0.59 -0.88 -1.73
N PHE A 79 -0.27 -0.29 -0.90
CA PHE A 79 -0.89 -0.97 0.23
C PHE A 79 -2.39 -1.08 0.01
N TYR A 80 -2.93 -2.30 0.07
CA TYR A 80 -4.37 -2.50 0.13
C TYR A 80 -4.88 -2.31 1.57
N ALA A 81 -5.08 -1.04 1.95
CA ALA A 81 -5.47 -0.59 3.27
C ALA A 81 -6.78 -1.20 3.80
N VAL A 82 -7.67 -1.67 2.91
CA VAL A 82 -8.92 -2.34 3.33
C VAL A 82 -8.66 -3.60 4.16
N GLN A 83 -7.54 -4.30 3.94
CA GLN A 83 -7.15 -5.48 4.73
C GLN A 83 -7.03 -5.20 6.23
N TYR A 84 -6.83 -3.94 6.59
CA TYR A 84 -6.67 -3.49 7.97
C TYR A 84 -8.01 -3.11 8.59
N THR A 85 -9.03 -2.81 7.78
CA THR A 85 -10.32 -2.26 8.23
C THR A 85 -11.41 -3.35 8.23
N GLY A 86 -11.54 -4.10 9.33
CA GLY A 86 -12.60 -5.11 9.49
C GLY A 86 -12.88 -5.54 10.94
N GLY A 87 -14.14 -5.86 11.23
CA GLY A 87 -14.65 -6.71 12.32
C GLY A 87 -14.44 -6.26 13.77
N ASP A 88 -13.19 -6.14 14.21
CA ASP A 88 -12.78 -5.87 15.60
C ASP A 88 -11.50 -5.00 15.64
N ALA A 89 -11.14 -4.38 14.53
CA ALA A 89 -9.86 -3.70 14.35
C ALA A 89 -9.85 -2.27 14.96
N GLY A 90 -9.87 -2.17 16.29
CA GLY A 90 -9.74 -0.89 17.00
C GLY A 90 -8.42 -0.16 16.71
N ASN A 91 -7.37 -0.89 16.32
CA ASN A 91 -6.02 -0.35 16.06
C ASN A 91 -5.54 -0.50 14.59
N ALA A 92 -6.48 -0.72 13.65
CA ALA A 92 -6.22 -0.94 12.22
C ALA A 92 -5.23 0.05 11.61
N ILE A 93 -5.45 1.34 11.87
CA ILE A 93 -4.70 2.41 11.23
C ILE A 93 -3.25 2.47 11.70
N ASN A 94 -2.99 2.21 13.00
CA ASN A 94 -1.64 2.18 13.52
C ASN A 94 -0.88 0.94 13.04
N LEU A 95 -1.58 -0.18 12.85
CA LEU A 95 -0.98 -1.37 12.23
C LEU A 95 -0.57 -1.08 10.78
N LEU A 96 -1.44 -0.46 9.98
CA LEU A 96 -1.12 -0.03 8.62
C LEU A 96 0.07 0.94 8.60
N ARG A 97 0.09 1.95 9.49
CA ARG A 97 1.23 2.89 9.63
C ARG A 97 2.54 2.18 9.97
N SER A 98 2.49 1.19 10.86
CA SER A 98 3.66 0.37 11.22
C SER A 98 4.18 -0.41 10.01
N HIS A 99 3.30 -1.07 9.25
CA HIS A 99 3.71 -1.86 8.09
C HIS A 99 4.25 -1.00 6.95
N VAL A 100 3.66 0.16 6.71
CA VAL A 100 4.20 1.16 5.77
C VAL A 100 5.63 1.51 6.16
N ARG A 101 5.89 1.83 7.43
CA ARG A 101 7.25 2.14 7.92
C ARG A 101 8.21 0.96 7.79
N ASN A 102 7.76 -0.25 8.10
CA ASN A 102 8.56 -1.47 7.94
C ASN A 102 8.94 -1.69 6.47
N SER A 103 7.99 -1.48 5.55
CA SER A 103 8.23 -1.64 4.11
C SER A 103 9.21 -0.60 3.57
N ILE A 104 9.06 0.67 3.96
CA ILE A 104 9.98 1.74 3.57
C ILE A 104 11.39 1.45 4.11
N ALA A 105 11.50 1.03 5.37
CA ALA A 105 12.79 0.71 5.95
C ALA A 105 13.46 -0.52 5.34
N ALA A 106 12.66 -1.52 4.93
CA ALA A 106 13.18 -2.75 4.34
C ALA A 106 13.61 -2.58 2.87
N LEU A 107 12.93 -1.71 2.12
CA LEU A 107 13.02 -1.62 0.66
C LEU A 107 13.49 -0.26 0.15
N ASP A 108 13.69 0.71 1.05
CA ASP A 108 14.03 2.12 0.75
C ASP A 108 13.12 2.79 -0.29
N MET A 109 11.83 2.41 -0.33
CA MET A 109 10.86 2.97 -1.28
C MET A 109 10.74 4.48 -1.13
N GLU A 110 10.54 5.18 -2.25
CA GLU A 110 10.30 6.62 -2.28
C GLU A 110 8.81 6.98 -2.37
N ASP A 111 8.02 6.13 -3.03
CA ASP A 111 6.63 6.41 -3.39
C ASP A 111 5.67 5.29 -2.93
N VAL A 112 5.09 5.47 -1.74
CA VAL A 112 4.09 4.56 -1.18
C VAL A 112 2.67 5.05 -1.44
N PHE A 113 1.81 4.17 -1.95
CA PHE A 113 0.40 4.46 -2.26
C PHE A 113 -0.54 3.64 -1.37
N LEU A 114 -1.54 4.29 -0.78
CA LEU A 114 -2.55 3.61 0.05
C LEU A 114 -3.89 3.49 -0.69
N ILE A 115 -4.43 2.27 -0.79
CA ILE A 115 -5.67 1.96 -1.48
C ILE A 115 -6.67 1.40 -0.47
N GLY A 116 -7.70 2.17 -0.11
CA GLY A 116 -8.77 1.69 0.77
C GLY A 116 -9.47 2.77 1.57
N ARG A 117 -10.29 2.35 2.54
CA ARG A 117 -11.11 3.26 3.34
C ARG A 117 -10.23 4.04 4.33
N LEU A 118 -9.82 5.24 3.94
CA LEU A 118 -8.95 6.12 4.74
C LEU A 118 -9.60 7.50 4.92
N ALA A 119 -9.89 7.87 6.16
CA ALA A 119 -10.34 9.23 6.46
C ALA A 119 -9.18 10.21 6.20
N GLU A 120 -9.51 11.47 5.92
CA GLU A 120 -8.47 12.49 5.67
C GLU A 120 -7.56 12.70 6.88
N ASP A 121 -8.13 12.66 8.09
CA ASP A 121 -7.35 12.89 9.30
C ASP A 121 -6.39 11.74 9.61
N ASP A 122 -6.65 10.54 9.07
CA ASP A 122 -5.72 9.41 9.22
C ASP A 122 -4.40 9.65 8.45
N LEU A 123 -4.42 10.50 7.41
CA LEU A 123 -3.31 10.74 6.49
C LEU A 123 -2.16 11.54 7.14
N PHE A 124 -2.44 12.33 8.18
CA PHE A 124 -1.46 13.21 8.84
C PHE A 124 -0.33 12.49 9.59
N ASP A 125 -0.50 11.22 9.96
CA ASP A 125 0.52 10.51 10.74
C ASP A 125 1.25 9.43 9.93
N PHE A 126 1.00 9.36 8.63
CA PHE A 126 1.75 8.47 7.75
C PHE A 126 3.16 8.98 7.49
N ALA A 127 4.02 8.08 7.00
CA ALA A 127 5.38 8.46 6.64
C ALA A 127 5.36 9.47 5.46
N PRO A 128 6.33 10.40 5.38
CA PRO A 128 6.47 11.37 4.27
C PRO A 128 6.49 10.74 2.89
N ARG A 129 7.00 9.50 2.82
CA ARG A 129 7.08 8.73 1.58
C ARG A 129 5.74 8.13 1.15
N VAL A 130 4.66 8.36 1.89
CA VAL A 130 3.29 8.10 1.43
C VAL A 130 2.84 9.28 0.56
N ARG A 131 2.88 9.10 -0.77
CA ARG A 131 2.62 10.17 -1.75
C ARG A 131 1.22 10.17 -2.33
N GLY A 132 0.48 9.08 -2.14
CA GLY A 132 -0.91 9.01 -2.58
C GLY A 132 -1.76 8.13 -1.69
N ALA A 133 -3.01 8.52 -1.50
CA ALA A 133 -3.99 7.72 -0.80
C ALA A 133 -5.35 7.90 -1.46
N THR A 134 -6.04 6.81 -1.75
CA THR A 134 -7.40 6.85 -2.29
C THR A 134 -8.29 5.82 -1.61
N GLY A 135 -9.59 6.15 -1.49
CA GLY A 135 -10.58 5.25 -0.96
C GLY A 135 -11.84 5.28 -1.79
N LEU A 136 -12.25 4.13 -2.35
CA LEU A 136 -13.42 4.03 -3.22
C LEU A 136 -14.67 4.60 -2.55
N ARG A 137 -14.88 4.34 -1.25
CA ARG A 137 -16.03 4.87 -0.52
C ARG A 137 -15.97 6.39 -0.37
N GLN A 138 -14.84 6.93 0.07
CA GLN A 138 -14.65 8.37 0.25
C GLN A 138 -14.76 9.11 -1.09
N TRP A 139 -14.19 8.54 -2.15
CA TRP A 139 -14.30 9.08 -3.50
C TRP A 139 -15.75 9.04 -3.98
N MET A 140 -16.46 7.92 -3.83
CA MET A 140 -17.89 7.85 -4.16
C MET A 140 -18.70 8.87 -3.34
N ASP A 141 -18.49 8.95 -2.03
CA ASP A 141 -19.23 9.87 -1.17
C ASP A 141 -18.99 11.35 -1.56
N ALA A 142 -17.76 11.71 -1.96
CA ALA A 142 -17.38 13.06 -2.36
C ALA A 142 -17.74 13.42 -3.81
N CYS A 143 -17.70 12.44 -4.73
CA CYS A 143 -17.88 12.67 -6.16
C CYS A 143 -19.25 12.19 -6.69
N SER A 144 -20.10 11.60 -5.87
CA SER A 144 -21.45 11.18 -6.28
C SER A 144 -22.37 12.38 -6.45
N THR A 145 -23.10 12.37 -7.56
CA THR A 145 -24.18 13.29 -7.90
C THR A 145 -25.44 12.46 -8.17
N GLY A 146 -26.58 13.13 -8.37
CA GLY A 146 -27.84 12.46 -8.73
C GLY A 146 -27.74 11.60 -10.00
N ASP A 147 -26.80 11.90 -10.89
CA ASP A 147 -26.64 11.27 -12.20
C ASP A 147 -25.42 10.32 -12.28
N GLY A 148 -24.73 10.08 -11.16
CA GLY A 148 -23.54 9.23 -11.09
C GLY A 148 -22.30 9.96 -10.57
N LEU A 149 -21.10 9.48 -10.94
CA LEU A 149 -19.83 10.03 -10.46
C LEU A 149 -19.38 11.21 -11.32
N SER A 150 -19.08 12.34 -10.67
CA SER A 150 -18.65 13.55 -11.34
C SER A 150 -17.13 13.68 -11.41
N GLN A 151 -16.62 13.83 -12.64
CA GLN A 151 -15.23 14.21 -12.87
C GLN A 151 -14.95 15.66 -12.45
N SER A 152 -15.96 16.54 -12.36
CA SER A 152 -15.74 17.93 -11.93
C SER A 152 -15.49 18.06 -10.43
N LEU A 153 -15.90 17.07 -9.64
CA LEU A 153 -15.66 17.02 -8.19
C LEU A 153 -14.33 16.34 -7.85
N TRP A 154 -13.72 15.65 -8.81
CA TRP A 154 -12.45 14.96 -8.64
C TRP A 154 -11.30 15.89 -8.20
N PRO A 155 -11.08 17.07 -8.80
CA PRO A 155 -9.98 17.95 -8.41
C PRO A 155 -10.04 18.35 -6.93
N GLU A 156 -11.22 18.72 -6.43
CA GLU A 156 -11.40 19.10 -5.03
C GLU A 156 -11.12 17.92 -4.07
N PHE A 157 -11.62 16.73 -4.41
CA PHE A 157 -11.34 15.51 -3.66
C PHE A 157 -9.84 15.17 -3.64
N GLN A 158 -9.17 15.32 -4.78
CA GLN A 158 -7.73 15.07 -4.93
C GLN A 158 -6.91 16.07 -4.10
N GLU A 159 -7.17 17.38 -4.27
CA GLU A 159 -6.47 18.47 -3.59
C GLU A 159 -6.57 18.34 -2.06
N GLY A 160 -7.74 17.99 -1.52
CA GLY A 160 -7.91 17.78 -0.08
C GLY A 160 -6.98 16.71 0.47
N ARG A 161 -6.85 15.57 -0.23
CA ARG A 161 -6.01 14.45 0.21
C ARG A 161 -4.53 14.72 0.02
N GLU A 162 -4.14 15.33 -1.10
CA GLU A 162 -2.76 15.75 -1.35
C GLU A 162 -2.30 16.77 -0.32
N ALA A 163 -3.15 17.75 0.03
CA ALA A 163 -2.85 18.72 1.07
C ALA A 163 -2.54 18.03 2.40
N LYS A 164 -3.33 17.03 2.80
CA LYS A 164 -3.12 16.26 4.05
C LYS A 164 -1.82 15.49 4.05
N LEU A 165 -1.46 14.85 2.93
CA LEU A 165 -0.19 14.12 2.81
C LEU A 165 1.02 15.08 2.77
N SER A 166 0.88 16.25 2.15
CA SER A 166 1.95 17.25 2.07
C SER A 166 2.41 17.78 3.42
N PHE A 167 1.56 17.70 4.47
CA PHE A 167 1.97 18.02 5.85
C PHE A 167 3.11 17.12 6.36
N ASN A 168 3.29 15.95 5.75
CA ASN A 168 4.34 15.00 6.12
C ASN A 168 5.66 15.31 5.40
N ASP A 169 5.67 16.20 4.40
CA ASP A 169 6.86 16.54 3.63
C ASP A 169 7.98 17.07 4.54
N GLY A 170 9.17 16.47 4.39
CA GLY A 170 10.35 16.85 5.16
C GLY A 170 10.36 16.39 6.62
N GLN A 171 9.33 15.67 7.10
CA GLN A 171 9.45 14.98 8.39
C GLN A 171 10.44 13.83 8.24
N GLU A 172 11.30 13.61 9.24
CA GLU A 172 12.16 12.42 9.24
C GLU A 172 11.32 11.17 9.52
N GLN A 173 11.60 10.09 8.78
CA GLN A 173 11.08 8.79 9.15
C GLN A 173 11.66 8.41 10.51
N ARG A 174 10.79 8.34 11.53
CA ARG A 174 11.21 7.89 12.85
C ARG A 174 11.74 6.45 12.74
N PRO A 175 12.85 6.12 13.43
CA PRO A 175 13.39 4.77 13.44
C PRO A 175 12.31 3.73 13.78
N ILE A 176 12.42 2.53 13.22
CA ILE A 176 11.54 1.42 13.61
C ILE A 176 11.73 1.19 15.11
N ASN A 177 10.75 1.62 15.87
CA ASN A 177 10.61 1.21 17.25
C ASN A 177 10.19 -0.27 17.20
N GLU A 178 11.08 -1.20 17.56
CA GLU A 178 10.83 -2.66 17.70
C GLU A 178 9.79 -3.00 18.80
N PHE A 179 8.83 -2.12 19.06
CA PHE A 179 7.83 -2.30 20.10
C PHE A 179 6.63 -3.10 19.56
N GLY A 180 6.82 -4.42 19.59
CA GLY A 180 5.76 -5.42 19.57
C GLY A 180 6.09 -6.69 20.37
N GLY A 181 7.23 -6.75 21.04
CA GLY A 181 7.58 -7.80 22.01
C GLY A 181 7.09 -7.47 23.42
N ARG A 182 5.79 -7.22 23.61
CA ARG A 182 5.16 -7.34 24.93
C ARG A 182 3.85 -8.09 24.77
N LYS A 183 3.88 -9.36 25.21
CA LYS A 183 2.68 -10.00 25.77
C LYS A 183 2.17 -9.06 26.85
N GLU A 184 1.04 -8.41 26.63
CA GLU A 184 0.22 -7.95 27.74
C GLU A 184 -0.63 -9.14 28.14
N ASP A 185 -0.15 -9.84 29.17
CA ASP A 185 -0.99 -10.69 30.00
C ASP A 185 -2.04 -9.78 30.66
N ASN A 186 -3.32 -10.03 30.35
CA ASN A 186 -4.45 -9.88 31.27
C ASN A 186 -5.60 -10.79 30.81
#